data_AF-A0A8S9YYD3-F1
#
_entry.id   AF-A0A8S9YYD3-F1
#
_cell.length_a   1.000
_cell.length_b   1.000
_cell.length_c   1.000
_cell.angle_alpha   90.00
_cell.angle_beta   90.00
_cell.angle_gamma   90.00
#
_symmetry.space_group_name_H-M   'P 1'
#
loop_
_entity.id
_entity.type
_entity.pdbx_description
1 polymer ?
#
loop_
_entity_poly.entity_id
_entity_poly.type
_entity_poly.pdbx_seq_one_letter_code
_entity_poly.pdbx_strand_id
1 'polypeptide(L)'
;MIGCAFGLWALATYTFMVRGRRIPCNLVPLLDRFVTTGSKGIPLGNNHSFIPDPENTLLDDKKVIEVHDIFIKQSSPARLTASSYKPPRPLAWDLLLRHPPFWAMLLANFAHNNSFYIILNWCPSYFHDNYPDARSWVFNMVPWLIIFPCVLLSGLIADHWIVQGVSVTLVRKTINSVVLLGSALFLLLLCVLDNYYAALTCMALALACLGFHSSGVLLNPQDIAPTHSGQLYGVMATVGTLPGFTGVYFTGYLLEATHQWSTVFLLTALVSLVGWLVYTRYGSSDPLK
;
A
#
# COMPACT_ATOMS: atom_id res chain seq x y z
N MET A 1 -18.57 -22.52 -11.89
CA MET A 1 -19.48 -21.38 -11.61
C MET A 1 -18.79 -20.16 -10.96
N ILE A 2 -17.57 -20.28 -10.42
CA ILE A 2 -16.79 -19.15 -9.86
C ILE A 2 -16.17 -18.24 -10.94
N GLY A 3 -15.87 -18.80 -12.13
CA GLY A 3 -15.33 -18.01 -13.25
C GLY A 3 -16.30 -16.99 -13.85
N CYS A 4 -17.62 -17.19 -13.74
CA CYS A 4 -18.60 -16.25 -14.30
C CYS A 4 -18.77 -14.99 -13.43
N ALA A 5 -18.65 -15.09 -12.11
CA ALA A 5 -18.70 -13.93 -11.21
C ALA A 5 -17.45 -13.04 -11.36
N PHE A 6 -16.27 -13.67 -11.47
CA PHE A 6 -15.01 -12.97 -11.70
C PHE A 6 -14.93 -12.39 -13.12
N GLY A 7 -15.44 -13.13 -14.12
CA GLY A 7 -15.52 -12.67 -15.50
C GLY A 7 -16.49 -11.51 -15.69
N LEU A 8 -17.67 -11.52 -15.06
CA LEU A 8 -18.63 -10.40 -15.09
C LEU A 8 -18.09 -9.16 -14.37
N TRP A 9 -17.34 -9.33 -13.29
CA TRP A 9 -16.69 -8.22 -12.58
C TRP A 9 -15.49 -7.64 -13.37
N ALA A 10 -14.68 -8.50 -13.98
CA ALA A 10 -13.61 -8.10 -14.89
C ALA A 10 -14.16 -7.43 -16.15
N LEU A 11 -15.29 -7.91 -16.71
CA LEU A 11 -15.96 -7.25 -17.83
C LEU A 11 -16.59 -5.92 -17.41
N ALA A 12 -17.21 -5.82 -16.24
CA ALA A 12 -17.81 -4.58 -15.77
C ALA A 12 -16.74 -3.50 -15.53
N THR A 13 -15.61 -3.86 -14.92
CA THR A 13 -14.46 -2.97 -14.72
C THR A 13 -13.77 -2.62 -16.05
N TYR A 14 -13.61 -3.59 -16.96
CA TYR A 14 -13.03 -3.38 -18.29
C TYR A 14 -13.92 -2.52 -19.21
N THR A 15 -15.23 -2.75 -19.23
CA THR A 15 -16.20 -1.98 -20.05
C THR A 15 -16.36 -0.55 -19.52
N PHE A 16 -16.18 -0.35 -18.22
CA PHE A 16 -16.10 0.99 -17.60
C PHE A 16 -14.77 1.68 -17.94
N MET A 17 -13.67 0.94 -18.01
CA MET A 17 -12.32 1.43 -18.33
C MET A 17 -12.14 1.88 -19.80
N VAL A 18 -12.88 1.28 -20.74
CA VAL A 18 -12.72 1.57 -22.18
C VAL A 18 -13.64 2.69 -22.69
N ARG A 19 -14.74 3.01 -21.99
CA ARG A 19 -15.79 3.92 -22.49
C ARG A 19 -15.57 5.42 -22.19
N GLY A 20 -14.46 5.78 -21.54
CA GLY A 20 -14.15 7.16 -21.13
C GLY A 20 -12.88 7.76 -21.74
N ARG A 21 -12.60 7.55 -23.04
CA ARG A 21 -11.46 8.21 -23.69
C ARG A 21 -11.76 9.69 -24.00
N ARG A 22 -11.11 10.59 -23.28
CA ARG A 22 -10.45 11.76 -23.87
C ARG A 22 -9.13 11.97 -23.15
N ILE A 23 -8.05 11.60 -23.83
CA ILE A 23 -6.67 11.84 -23.41
C ILE A 23 -6.33 13.27 -23.84
N PRO A 24 -6.00 14.22 -22.93
CA PRO A 24 -5.17 15.34 -23.32
C PRO A 24 -3.70 14.87 -23.32
N CYS A 25 -3.13 14.76 -24.52
CA CYS A 25 -1.71 14.53 -24.77
C CYS A 25 -0.88 15.68 -24.15
N ASN A 26 -0.28 15.49 -22.98
CA ASN A 26 0.77 16.40 -22.50
C ASN A 26 1.84 15.74 -21.61
N LEU A 27 1.97 14.41 -21.65
CA LEU A 27 2.98 13.68 -20.86
C LEU A 27 3.99 12.91 -21.73
N VAL A 28 4.32 13.45 -22.91
CA VAL A 28 5.38 12.93 -23.79
C VAL A 28 6.73 13.67 -23.62
N PRO A 29 6.82 14.98 -23.27
CA PRO A 29 8.13 15.67 -23.27
C PRO A 29 9.04 15.37 -22.07
N LEU A 30 8.52 14.78 -20.98
CA LEU A 30 9.30 14.59 -19.75
C LEU A 30 10.20 13.34 -19.76
N LEU A 31 9.89 12.35 -20.61
CA LEU A 31 10.69 11.13 -20.75
C LEU A 31 11.90 11.31 -21.70
N ASP A 32 11.82 12.20 -22.69
CA ASP A 32 12.95 12.49 -23.60
C ASP A 32 14.11 13.24 -22.92
N ARG A 33 13.82 14.01 -21.86
CA ARG A 33 14.87 14.71 -21.09
C ARG A 33 15.72 13.79 -20.22
N PHE A 34 15.18 12.65 -19.79
CA PHE A 34 15.93 11.69 -18.97
C PHE A 34 16.76 10.72 -19.80
N VAL A 35 16.32 10.39 -21.03
CA VAL A 35 17.04 9.44 -21.91
C VAL A 35 18.26 10.10 -22.57
N THR A 36 18.24 11.41 -22.82
CA THR A 36 19.33 12.12 -23.51
C THR A 36 20.55 12.44 -22.65
N THR A 37 20.44 12.41 -21.31
CA THR A 37 21.56 12.71 -20.39
C THR A 37 22.34 11.47 -19.93
N GLY A 38 21.87 10.26 -20.24
CA GLY A 38 22.50 9.00 -19.80
C GLY A 38 23.44 8.31 -20.79
N SER A 39 23.66 8.86 -21.99
CA SER A 39 24.38 8.14 -23.05
C SER A 39 25.25 9.05 -23.92
N LYS A 40 26.41 9.48 -23.41
CA LYS A 40 27.62 9.68 -24.25
C LYS A 40 28.86 9.25 -23.47
N GLY A 41 29.34 8.07 -23.82
CA GLY A 41 30.62 7.54 -23.40
C GLY A 41 31.81 8.31 -23.99
N ILE A 42 32.93 8.15 -23.29
CA ILE A 42 34.27 8.65 -23.57
C ILE A 42 34.78 8.11 -24.92
N PRO A 43 35.45 8.94 -25.74
CA PRO A 43 36.54 8.46 -26.58
C PRO A 43 37.85 9.20 -26.28
N LEU A 44 38.90 8.40 -26.05
CA LEU A 44 40.30 8.79 -26.07
C LEU A 44 40.69 9.30 -27.46
N GLY A 45 41.49 10.36 -27.50
CA GLY A 45 41.75 11.17 -28.69
C GLY A 45 42.72 10.61 -29.71
N ASN A 46 42.80 11.30 -30.86
CA ASN A 46 44.06 11.77 -31.42
C ASN A 46 43.85 12.74 -32.60
N ASN A 47 44.77 13.71 -32.65
CA ASN A 47 45.36 14.37 -33.81
C ASN A 47 44.83 15.74 -34.31
N HIS A 48 45.84 16.58 -34.53
CA HIS A 48 45.92 17.79 -35.35
C HIS A 48 45.28 19.09 -34.84
N SER A 49 46.09 19.78 -34.02
CA SER A 49 46.52 21.19 -34.22
C SER A 49 45.53 22.16 -34.90
N PHE A 50 44.86 22.96 -34.06
CA PHE A 50 44.55 24.34 -34.39
C PHE A 50 44.71 25.17 -33.11
N ILE A 51 45.74 25.99 -33.06
CA ILE A 51 45.93 27.02 -32.03
C ILE A 51 45.01 28.19 -32.40
N PRO A 52 44.22 28.72 -31.45
CA PRO A 52 44.16 30.17 -31.35
C PRO A 52 44.26 30.67 -29.90
N ASP A 53 45.21 31.59 -29.74
CA ASP A 53 45.27 32.75 -28.84
C ASP A 53 45.16 32.59 -27.30
N PRO A 54 46.19 33.02 -26.53
CA PRO A 54 46.26 32.89 -25.07
C PRO A 54 45.42 33.92 -24.29
N GLU A 55 44.61 34.75 -24.95
CA GLU A 55 43.90 35.86 -24.30
C GLU A 55 42.46 35.50 -23.86
N ASN A 56 41.87 34.42 -24.41
CA ASN A 56 40.49 34.03 -24.11
C ASN A 56 40.34 33.02 -22.95
N THR A 57 41.44 32.42 -22.47
CA THR A 57 41.40 31.44 -21.37
C THR A 57 41.27 32.12 -20.00
N LEU A 58 41.85 33.32 -19.84
CA LEU A 58 41.81 34.08 -18.58
C LEU A 58 40.44 34.73 -18.28
N LEU A 59 39.64 35.00 -19.32
CA LEU A 59 38.29 35.54 -19.18
C LEU A 59 37.27 34.47 -18.79
N ASP A 60 37.49 33.22 -19.21
CA ASP A 60 36.66 32.08 -18.85
C ASP A 60 36.92 31.65 -17.40
N ASP A 61 38.20 31.60 -16.97
CA ASP A 61 38.56 31.33 -15.58
C ASP A 61 37.98 32.36 -14.60
N LYS A 62 37.96 33.65 -14.95
CA LYS A 62 37.33 34.68 -14.09
C LYS A 62 35.82 34.50 -13.96
N LYS A 63 35.14 34.10 -15.02
CA LYS A 63 33.70 33.79 -14.98
C LYS A 63 33.40 32.51 -14.21
N VAL A 64 34.23 31.48 -14.38
CA VAL A 64 34.10 30.21 -13.65
C VAL A 64 34.36 30.43 -12.15
N ILE A 65 35.36 31.24 -11.78
CA ILE A 65 35.63 31.62 -10.39
C ILE A 65 34.48 32.45 -9.81
N GLU A 66 33.91 33.39 -10.57
CA GLU A 66 32.77 34.21 -10.11
C GLU A 66 31.49 33.38 -9.91
N VAL A 67 31.20 32.42 -10.80
CA VAL A 67 30.06 31.49 -10.66
C VAL A 67 30.29 30.48 -9.54
N HIS A 68 31.53 30.03 -9.34
CA HIS A 68 31.90 29.16 -8.23
C HIS A 68 31.83 29.90 -6.89
N ASP A 69 32.23 31.17 -6.82
CA ASP A 69 32.09 32.02 -5.64
C ASP A 69 30.62 32.36 -5.33
N ILE A 70 29.75 32.48 -6.35
CA ILE A 70 28.30 32.56 -6.15
C ILE A 70 27.78 31.25 -5.56
N PHE A 71 28.18 30.10 -6.09
CA PHE A 71 27.81 28.79 -5.54
C PHE A 71 28.34 28.57 -4.10
N ILE A 72 29.54 29.06 -3.78
CA ILE A 72 30.11 28.98 -2.42
C ILE A 72 29.47 29.98 -1.46
N LYS A 73 29.16 31.21 -1.89
CA LYS A 73 28.38 32.16 -1.07
C LYS A 73 26.94 31.68 -0.82
N GLN A 74 26.37 30.95 -1.77
CA GLN A 74 25.02 30.39 -1.67
C GLN A 74 24.97 29.05 -0.91
N SER A 75 26.10 28.35 -0.80
CA SER A 75 26.29 27.13 0.02
C SER A 75 26.94 27.38 1.38
N SER A 76 27.04 28.64 1.83
CA SER A 76 27.41 28.93 3.21
C SER A 76 26.34 28.35 4.16
N PRO A 77 26.67 27.33 4.98
CA PRO A 77 25.69 26.61 5.80
C PRO A 77 25.04 27.49 6.88
N ALA A 78 25.56 28.71 7.09
CA ALA A 78 25.04 29.67 8.06
C ALA A 78 23.84 30.50 7.58
N ARG A 79 23.47 30.47 6.29
CA ARG A 79 22.29 31.21 5.78
C ARG A 79 21.12 30.31 5.36
N LEU A 80 21.36 29.01 5.22
CA LEU A 80 20.30 28.00 5.12
C LEU A 80 19.65 27.69 6.48
N THR A 81 20.24 28.15 7.59
CA THR A 81 19.75 27.93 8.98
C THR A 81 18.80 29.01 9.49
N ALA A 82 18.13 29.76 8.61
CA ALA A 82 17.08 30.69 9.02
C ALA A 82 15.95 30.86 8.00
N SER A 83 15.71 29.87 7.11
CA SER A 83 14.33 29.65 6.71
C SER A 83 13.61 29.28 8.00
N SER A 84 12.64 30.10 8.40
CA SER A 84 11.85 29.91 9.62
C SER A 84 11.24 28.51 9.61
N TYR A 85 11.96 27.52 10.14
CA TYR A 85 11.42 26.23 10.50
C TYR A 85 10.51 26.52 11.67
N LYS A 86 9.27 26.92 11.36
CA LYS A 86 8.22 26.96 12.36
C LYS A 86 8.02 25.51 12.75
N PRO A 87 8.36 25.11 13.99
CA PRO A 87 8.05 23.76 14.43
C PRO A 87 6.56 23.54 14.16
N PRO A 88 6.19 22.41 13.54
CA PRO A 88 4.78 22.13 13.29
C PRO A 88 4.03 22.26 14.61
N ARG A 89 2.89 22.96 14.58
CA ARG A 89 2.07 23.16 15.77
C ARG A 89 1.80 21.79 16.41
N PRO A 90 1.77 21.69 17.74
CA PRO A 90 1.48 20.42 18.39
C PRO A 90 0.13 19.88 17.88
N LEU A 91 0.09 18.56 17.62
CA LEU A 91 -1.10 17.89 17.14
C LEU A 91 -2.22 18.07 18.16
N ALA A 92 -3.35 18.64 17.72
CA ALA A 92 -4.53 18.80 18.56
C ALA A 92 -5.23 17.45 18.74
N TRP A 93 -4.76 16.64 19.69
CA TRP A 93 -5.29 15.30 19.98
C TRP A 93 -6.80 15.32 20.25
N ASP A 94 -7.30 16.33 20.95
CA ASP A 94 -8.73 16.46 21.25
C ASP A 94 -9.58 16.62 19.98
N LEU A 95 -9.06 17.32 18.98
CA LEU A 95 -9.73 17.47 17.68
C LEU A 95 -9.67 16.16 16.90
N LEU A 96 -8.49 15.55 16.83
CA LEU A 96 -8.27 14.28 16.11
C LEU A 96 -9.14 13.14 16.67
N LEU A 97 -9.21 13.01 18.00
CA LEU A 97 -10.02 11.99 18.68
C LEU A 97 -11.53 12.22 18.51
N ARG A 98 -11.96 13.44 18.17
CA ARG A 98 -13.36 13.72 17.83
C ARG A 98 -13.70 13.38 16.37
N HIS A 99 -12.70 13.21 15.50
CA HIS A 99 -12.95 12.95 14.08
C HIS A 99 -13.29 11.47 13.81
N PRO A 100 -14.47 11.17 13.22
CA PRO A 100 -14.86 9.79 12.91
C PRO A 100 -13.92 9.04 11.96
N PRO A 101 -13.30 9.66 10.92
CA PRO A 101 -12.35 8.99 10.03
C PRO A 101 -11.14 8.39 10.76
N PHE A 102 -10.70 9.01 11.86
CA PHE A 102 -9.58 8.52 12.65
C PHE A 102 -9.90 7.15 13.27
N TRP A 103 -11.06 7.04 13.93
CA TRP A 103 -11.51 5.76 14.51
C TRP A 103 -11.82 4.70 13.47
N ALA A 104 -12.42 5.10 12.34
CA ALA A 104 -12.71 4.20 11.24
C ALA A 104 -11.42 3.58 10.67
N MET A 105 -10.37 4.38 10.52
CA MET A 105 -9.04 3.94 10.09
C MET A 105 -8.42 2.94 11.08
N LEU A 106 -8.46 3.24 12.39
CA LEU A 106 -7.93 2.35 13.42
C LEU A 106 -8.64 0.99 13.41
N LEU A 107 -9.98 1.00 13.34
CA LEU A 107 -10.77 -0.24 13.34
C LEU A 107 -10.56 -1.07 12.07
N ALA A 108 -10.43 -0.41 10.91
CA ALA A 108 -10.13 -1.10 9.66
C ALA A 108 -8.74 -1.76 9.71
N ASN A 109 -7.74 -1.06 10.24
CA ASN A 109 -6.41 -1.62 10.44
C ASN A 109 -6.44 -2.80 11.42
N PHE A 110 -7.17 -2.65 12.53
CA PHE A 110 -7.37 -3.72 13.50
C PHE A 110 -7.98 -4.96 12.85
N ALA A 111 -9.06 -4.80 12.08
CA ALA A 111 -9.73 -5.92 11.41
C ALA A 111 -8.82 -6.61 10.38
N HIS A 112 -8.05 -5.84 9.61
CA HIS A 112 -7.07 -6.39 8.68
C HIS A 112 -6.00 -7.23 9.41
N ASN A 113 -5.38 -6.65 10.44
CA ASN A 113 -4.33 -7.33 11.21
C ASN A 113 -4.86 -8.56 11.94
N ASN A 114 -6.10 -8.53 12.44
CA ASN A 114 -6.76 -9.69 13.03
C ASN A 114 -6.79 -10.86 12.06
N SER A 115 -7.32 -10.65 10.84
CA SER A 115 -7.41 -11.69 9.83
C SER A 115 -6.03 -12.16 9.35
N PHE A 116 -5.09 -11.23 9.17
CA PHE A 116 -3.73 -11.55 8.77
C PHE A 116 -3.02 -12.42 9.81
N TYR A 117 -3.08 -12.06 11.10
CA TYR A 117 -2.43 -12.85 12.15
C TYR A 117 -3.10 -14.19 12.40
N ILE A 118 -4.43 -14.30 12.29
CA ILE A 118 -5.11 -15.59 12.44
C ILE A 118 -4.68 -16.53 11.32
N ILE A 119 -4.68 -16.07 10.07
CA ILE A 119 -4.21 -16.90 8.95
C ILE A 119 -2.72 -17.22 9.11
N LEU A 120 -1.89 -16.25 9.52
CA LEU A 120 -0.46 -16.46 9.74
C LEU A 120 -0.15 -17.60 10.72
N ASN A 121 -0.83 -17.59 11.88
CA ASN A 121 -0.53 -18.54 12.94
C ASN A 121 -1.21 -19.89 12.73
N TRP A 122 -2.43 -19.89 12.21
CA TRP A 122 -3.28 -21.08 12.20
C TRP A 122 -3.43 -21.75 10.83
N CYS A 123 -2.99 -21.12 9.73
CA CYS A 123 -3.05 -21.74 8.41
C CYS A 123 -2.31 -23.10 8.34
N PRO A 124 -1.06 -23.23 8.85
CA PRO A 124 -0.38 -24.52 8.80
C PRO A 124 -1.12 -25.61 9.59
N SER A 125 -1.62 -25.27 10.78
CA SER A 125 -2.39 -26.19 11.63
C SER A 125 -3.70 -26.62 10.97
N TYR A 126 -4.44 -25.69 10.35
CA TYR A 126 -5.67 -26.01 9.62
C TYR A 126 -5.47 -27.07 8.54
N PHE A 127 -4.41 -26.92 7.71
CA PHE A 127 -4.13 -27.89 6.66
C PHE A 127 -3.59 -29.21 7.20
N HIS A 128 -2.84 -29.17 8.30
CA HIS A 128 -2.34 -30.38 8.93
C HIS A 128 -3.47 -31.22 9.53
N ASP A 129 -4.42 -30.58 10.20
CA ASP A 129 -5.53 -31.26 10.89
C ASP A 129 -6.57 -31.81 9.90
N ASN A 130 -6.91 -31.05 8.86
CA ASN A 130 -7.95 -31.46 7.89
C ASN A 130 -7.42 -32.29 6.72
N TYR A 131 -6.12 -32.17 6.40
CA TYR A 131 -5.51 -32.82 5.24
C TYR A 131 -4.12 -33.41 5.59
N PRO A 132 -4.07 -34.47 6.42
CA PRO A 132 -2.80 -35.03 6.91
C PRO A 132 -1.89 -35.57 5.79
N ASP A 133 -2.47 -36.00 4.65
CA ASP A 133 -1.72 -36.49 3.49
C ASP A 133 -1.12 -35.36 2.61
N ALA A 134 -1.42 -34.09 2.92
CA ALA A 134 -0.96 -32.96 2.14
C ALA A 134 0.53 -32.64 2.38
N ARG A 135 1.22 -32.21 1.33
CA ARG A 135 2.64 -31.83 1.41
C ARG A 135 2.81 -30.52 2.19
N SER A 136 3.47 -30.58 3.35
CA SER A 136 3.63 -29.45 4.27
C SER A 136 4.20 -28.18 3.65
N TRP A 137 5.16 -28.33 2.72
CA TRP A 137 5.78 -27.19 2.06
C TRP A 137 4.80 -26.43 1.14
N VAL A 138 3.76 -27.08 0.62
CA VAL A 138 2.81 -26.47 -0.32
C VAL A 138 1.95 -25.44 0.39
N PHE A 139 1.27 -25.81 1.47
CA PHE A 139 0.41 -24.88 2.21
C PHE A 139 1.18 -23.85 3.02
N ASN A 140 2.47 -24.10 3.32
CA ASN A 140 3.33 -23.12 3.97
C ASN A 140 3.94 -22.08 3.02
N MET A 141 4.00 -22.34 1.71
CA MET A 141 4.63 -21.43 0.75
C MET A 141 3.63 -20.81 -0.23
N VAL A 142 2.75 -21.62 -0.81
CA VAL A 142 1.86 -21.19 -1.90
C VAL A 142 0.94 -20.03 -1.50
N PRO A 143 0.25 -20.07 -0.34
CA PRO A 143 -0.64 -18.97 0.05
C PRO A 143 0.11 -17.66 0.36
N TRP A 144 1.39 -17.72 0.71
CA TRP A 144 2.21 -16.55 1.03
C TRP A 144 2.84 -15.93 -0.21
N LEU A 145 3.23 -16.74 -1.19
CA LEU A 145 3.85 -16.26 -2.42
C LEU A 145 2.92 -15.37 -3.25
N ILE A 146 1.60 -15.58 -3.18
CA ILE A 146 0.62 -14.76 -3.92
C ILE A 146 0.54 -13.32 -3.41
N ILE A 147 0.97 -13.05 -2.17
CA ILE A 147 0.88 -11.71 -1.58
C ILE A 147 1.79 -10.73 -2.33
N PHE A 148 3.00 -11.15 -2.72
CA PHE A 148 3.98 -10.28 -3.39
C PHE A 148 3.43 -9.59 -4.66
N PRO A 149 2.91 -10.33 -5.67
CA PRO A 149 2.34 -9.68 -6.84
C PRO A 149 1.09 -8.85 -6.49
N CYS A 150 0.27 -9.27 -5.52
CA CYS A 150 -0.91 -8.51 -5.11
C CYS A 150 -0.55 -7.14 -4.50
N VAL A 151 0.48 -7.07 -3.67
CA VAL A 151 0.99 -5.81 -3.10
C VAL A 151 1.51 -4.86 -4.18
N LEU A 152 2.17 -5.38 -5.22
CA LEU A 152 2.62 -4.57 -6.35
C LEU A 152 1.44 -4.08 -7.19
N LEU A 153 0.51 -4.98 -7.51
CA LEU A 153 -0.69 -4.64 -8.28
C LEU A 153 -1.57 -3.62 -7.56
N SER A 154 -1.70 -3.70 -6.23
CA SER A 154 -2.48 -2.74 -5.45
C SER A 154 -1.90 -1.33 -5.56
N GLY A 155 -0.58 -1.18 -5.55
CA GLY A 155 0.11 0.10 -5.76
C GLY A 155 -0.21 0.68 -7.14
N LEU A 156 0.04 -0.12 -8.18
CA LEU A 156 -0.20 0.30 -9.57
C LEU A 156 -1.65 0.69 -9.83
N ILE A 157 -2.61 -0.08 -9.31
CA ILE A 157 -4.04 0.19 -9.45
C ILE A 157 -4.42 1.50 -8.73
N ALA A 158 -3.94 1.69 -7.49
CA ALA A 158 -4.21 2.90 -6.72
C ALA A 158 -3.65 4.14 -7.41
N ASP A 159 -2.39 4.10 -7.82
CA ASP A 159 -1.71 5.21 -8.47
C ASP A 159 -2.38 5.56 -9.81
N HIS A 160 -2.75 4.54 -10.58
CA HIS A 160 -3.46 4.73 -11.85
C HIS A 160 -4.80 5.46 -11.64
N TRP A 161 -5.58 5.08 -10.62
CA TRP A 161 -6.87 5.72 -10.34
C TRP A 161 -6.71 7.15 -9.82
N ILE A 162 -5.67 7.41 -9.03
CA ILE A 162 -5.36 8.76 -8.56
C ILE A 162 -4.94 9.66 -9.73
N VAL A 163 -4.10 9.17 -10.64
CA VAL A 163 -3.68 9.90 -11.86
C VAL A 163 -4.86 10.17 -12.80
N GLN A 164 -5.87 9.30 -12.82
CA GLN A 164 -7.12 9.50 -13.57
C GLN A 164 -8.06 10.55 -12.95
N GLY A 165 -7.71 11.12 -11.79
CA GLY A 165 -8.51 12.15 -11.12
C GLY A 165 -9.61 11.60 -10.21
N VAL A 166 -9.60 10.30 -9.88
CA VAL A 166 -10.48 9.76 -8.84
C VAL A 166 -10.01 10.30 -7.49
N SER A 167 -10.94 10.76 -6.64
CA SER A 167 -10.61 11.25 -5.30
C SER A 167 -9.89 10.17 -4.49
N VAL A 168 -8.83 10.54 -3.78
CA VAL A 168 -8.03 9.64 -2.93
C VAL A 168 -8.94 8.87 -1.96
N THR A 169 -9.90 9.55 -1.32
CA THR A 169 -10.88 8.93 -0.41
C THR A 169 -11.65 7.77 -1.05
N LEU A 170 -12.11 7.91 -2.29
CA LEU A 170 -12.81 6.83 -2.98
C LEU A 170 -11.88 5.66 -3.31
N VAL A 171 -10.65 5.95 -3.78
CA VAL A 171 -9.65 4.92 -4.09
C VAL A 171 -9.31 4.11 -2.83
N ARG A 172 -9.06 4.77 -1.70
CA ARG A 172 -8.77 4.10 -0.42
C ARG A 172 -9.96 3.25 0.06
N LYS A 173 -11.19 3.77 -0.06
CA LYS A 173 -12.42 3.03 0.28
C LYS A 173 -12.63 1.78 -0.56
N THR A 174 -12.43 1.87 -1.87
CA THR A 174 -12.61 0.73 -2.77
C THR A 174 -11.56 -0.34 -2.51
N ILE A 175 -10.30 0.05 -2.34
CA ILE A 175 -9.21 -0.90 -2.04
C ILE A 175 -9.47 -1.57 -0.69
N ASN A 176 -9.78 -0.80 0.35
CA ASN A 176 -10.06 -1.38 1.66
C ASN A 176 -11.31 -2.26 1.66
N SER A 177 -12.29 -1.96 0.80
CA SER A 177 -13.43 -2.86 0.59
C SER A 177 -13.00 -4.18 0.00
N VAL A 178 -12.14 -4.20 -1.03
CA VAL A 178 -11.60 -5.45 -1.58
C VAL A 178 -10.81 -6.23 -0.53
N VAL A 179 -10.03 -5.55 0.30
CA VAL A 179 -9.25 -6.18 1.39
C VAL A 179 -10.17 -6.88 2.39
N LEU A 180 -11.10 -6.15 3.00
CA LEU A 180 -11.90 -6.66 4.12
C LEU A 180 -13.10 -7.50 3.66
N LEU A 181 -13.86 -7.04 2.65
CA LEU A 181 -14.99 -7.79 2.12
C LEU A 181 -14.51 -9.01 1.33
N GLY A 182 -13.46 -8.86 0.51
CA GLY A 182 -12.91 -9.97 -0.27
C GLY A 182 -12.36 -11.08 0.62
N SER A 183 -11.53 -10.74 1.62
CA SER A 183 -11.04 -11.74 2.58
C SER A 183 -12.16 -12.40 3.37
N ALA A 184 -13.17 -11.64 3.83
CA ALA A 184 -14.33 -12.21 4.54
C ALA A 184 -15.10 -13.22 3.68
N LEU A 185 -15.37 -12.90 2.41
CA LEU A 185 -16.10 -13.79 1.51
C LEU A 185 -15.34 -15.09 1.26
N PHE A 186 -14.02 -15.02 1.06
CA PHE A 186 -13.20 -16.22 0.89
C PHE A 186 -13.09 -17.03 2.20
N LEU A 187 -13.01 -16.40 3.37
CA LEU A 187 -13.04 -17.11 4.64
C LEU A 187 -14.38 -17.81 4.91
N LEU A 188 -15.50 -17.18 4.54
CA LEU A 188 -16.82 -17.82 4.61
C LEU A 188 -16.94 -18.98 3.63
N LEU A 189 -16.41 -18.83 2.42
CA LEU A 189 -16.39 -19.91 1.43
C LEU A 189 -15.56 -21.10 1.93
N LEU A 190 -14.43 -20.84 2.59
CA LEU A 190 -13.58 -21.88 3.19
C LEU A 190 -14.32 -22.74 4.22
N CYS A 191 -15.35 -22.21 4.90
CA CYS A 191 -16.15 -22.96 5.88
C CYS A 191 -17.03 -24.06 5.27
N VAL A 192 -17.28 -24.02 3.96
CA VAL A 192 -18.21 -24.93 3.26
C VAL A 192 -17.47 -25.84 2.27
N LEU A 193 -16.17 -25.62 2.06
CA LEU A 193 -15.38 -26.38 1.10
C LEU A 193 -14.71 -27.58 1.75
N ASP A 194 -15.00 -28.78 1.24
CA ASP A 194 -14.38 -30.02 1.72
C ASP A 194 -13.13 -30.42 0.93
N ASN A 195 -12.92 -29.85 -0.26
CA ASN A 195 -11.83 -30.24 -1.17
C ASN A 195 -10.52 -29.48 -0.84
N TYR A 196 -9.42 -30.23 -0.67
CA TYR A 196 -8.08 -29.70 -0.42
C TYR A 196 -7.65 -28.58 -1.39
N TYR A 197 -7.78 -28.80 -2.70
CA TYR A 197 -7.36 -27.81 -3.70
C TYR A 197 -8.25 -26.56 -3.66
N ALA A 198 -9.54 -26.73 -3.36
CA ALA A 198 -10.47 -25.62 -3.20
C ALA A 198 -10.15 -24.81 -1.93
N ALA A 199 -9.87 -25.47 -0.82
CA ALA A 199 -9.46 -24.83 0.43
C ALA A 199 -8.13 -24.06 0.28
N LEU A 200 -7.14 -24.67 -0.37
CA LEU A 200 -5.84 -24.03 -0.64
C LEU A 200 -5.97 -22.79 -1.52
N THR A 201 -6.73 -22.90 -2.62
CA THR A 201 -6.96 -21.75 -3.51
C THR A 201 -7.76 -20.65 -2.82
N CYS A 202 -8.76 -21.01 -2.01
CA CYS A 202 -9.54 -20.04 -1.25
C CYS A 202 -8.68 -19.31 -0.20
N MET A 203 -7.82 -20.04 0.51
CA MET A 203 -6.88 -19.45 1.47
C MET A 203 -5.88 -18.50 0.77
N ALA A 204 -5.33 -18.92 -0.36
CA ALA A 204 -4.45 -18.09 -1.16
C ALA A 204 -5.15 -16.82 -1.66
N LEU A 205 -6.41 -16.92 -2.10
CA LEU A 205 -7.21 -15.76 -2.52
C LEU A 205 -7.55 -14.83 -1.34
N ALA A 206 -7.82 -15.37 -0.15
CA ALA A 206 -8.01 -14.55 1.06
C ALA A 206 -6.73 -13.74 1.38
N LEU A 207 -5.55 -14.38 1.34
CA LEU A 207 -4.26 -13.70 1.53
C LEU A 207 -3.95 -12.72 0.40
N ALA A 208 -4.30 -13.05 -0.85
CA ALA A 208 -4.19 -12.13 -1.97
C ALA A 208 -4.98 -10.84 -1.73
N CYS A 209 -6.25 -10.95 -1.28
CA CYS A 209 -7.06 -9.80 -0.89
C CYS A 209 -6.41 -9.00 0.25
N LEU A 210 -5.89 -9.67 1.27
CA LEU A 210 -5.17 -9.01 2.37
C LEU A 210 -3.93 -8.25 1.87
N GLY A 211 -3.23 -8.75 0.85
CA GLY A 211 -2.08 -8.09 0.23
C GLY A 211 -2.37 -6.69 -0.34
N PHE A 212 -3.63 -6.39 -0.72
CA PHE A 212 -4.01 -5.06 -1.22
C PHE A 212 -3.98 -3.96 -0.15
N HIS A 213 -3.78 -4.31 1.13
CA HIS A 213 -3.81 -3.38 2.26
C HIS A 213 -2.75 -2.25 2.16
N SER A 214 -1.60 -2.52 1.52
CA SER A 214 -0.50 -1.55 1.36
C SER A 214 -0.94 -0.23 0.74
N SER A 215 -1.89 -0.27 -0.19
CA SER A 215 -2.42 0.89 -0.92
C SER A 215 -3.75 1.40 -0.37
N GLY A 216 -4.25 0.79 0.71
CA GLY A 216 -5.52 1.13 1.34
C GLY A 216 -5.33 1.97 2.60
N VAL A 217 -5.77 1.43 3.74
CA VAL A 217 -5.76 2.10 5.04
C VAL A 217 -4.37 2.47 5.53
N LEU A 218 -3.31 1.77 5.11
CA LEU A 218 -1.92 2.03 5.51
C LEU A 218 -1.45 3.46 5.19
N LEU A 219 -1.95 4.05 4.11
CA LEU A 219 -1.58 5.39 3.65
C LEU A 219 -2.49 6.48 4.22
N ASN A 220 -3.62 6.10 4.83
CA ASN A 220 -4.62 7.02 5.34
C ASN A 220 -4.09 7.99 6.43
N PRO A 221 -3.15 7.61 7.33
CA PRO A 221 -2.51 8.56 8.25
C PRO A 221 -1.77 9.71 7.55
N GLN A 222 -1.16 9.42 6.40
CA GLN A 222 -0.43 10.42 5.60
C GLN A 222 -1.40 11.36 4.89
N ASP A 223 -2.51 10.82 4.41
CA ASP A 223 -3.58 11.58 3.74
C ASP A 223 -4.30 12.53 4.73
N ILE A 224 -4.59 12.08 5.96
CA ILE A 224 -5.31 12.86 7.00
C ILE A 224 -4.44 13.96 7.63
N ALA A 225 -3.19 13.65 7.96
CA ALA A 225 -2.31 14.55 8.72
C ALA A 225 -0.87 14.50 8.19
N PRO A 226 -0.55 15.14 7.06
CA PRO A 226 0.76 15.04 6.42
C PRO A 226 1.91 15.53 7.32
N THR A 227 1.68 16.54 8.16
CA THR A 227 2.70 17.08 9.09
C THR A 227 2.94 16.22 10.33
N HIS A 228 1.99 15.34 10.70
CA HIS A 228 2.04 14.48 11.89
C HIS A 228 1.85 12.99 11.58
N SER A 229 2.06 12.61 10.32
CA SER A 229 1.75 11.28 9.79
C SER A 229 2.45 10.15 10.54
N GLY A 230 3.70 10.36 10.98
CA GLY A 230 4.44 9.40 11.80
C GLY A 230 3.79 9.12 13.16
N GLN A 231 3.21 10.13 13.81
CA GLN A 231 2.52 9.95 15.10
C GLN A 231 1.21 9.17 14.92
N LEU A 232 0.42 9.52 13.90
CA LEU A 232 -0.83 8.79 13.59
C LEU A 232 -0.55 7.35 13.17
N TYR A 233 0.47 7.12 12.35
CA TYR A 233 0.88 5.78 11.94
C TYR A 233 1.35 4.95 13.14
N GLY A 234 2.10 5.55 14.08
CA GLY A 234 2.50 4.89 15.31
C GLY A 234 1.28 4.37 16.11
N VAL A 235 0.29 5.22 16.34
CA VAL A 235 -0.96 4.82 17.03
C VAL A 235 -1.70 3.72 16.26
N MET A 236 -1.81 3.88 14.94
CA MET A 236 -2.44 2.89 14.07
C MET A 236 -1.73 1.53 14.13
N ALA A 237 -0.40 1.51 14.12
CA ALA A 237 0.40 0.31 14.25
C ALA A 237 0.26 -0.34 15.64
N THR A 238 0.24 0.46 16.72
CA THR A 238 0.01 -0.06 18.08
C THR A 238 -1.36 -0.72 18.20
N VAL A 239 -2.41 -0.12 17.66
CA VAL A 239 -3.75 -0.76 17.62
C VAL A 239 -3.74 -2.00 16.73
N GLY A 240 -2.96 -1.97 15.64
CA GLY A 240 -2.81 -3.07 14.70
C GLY A 240 -2.12 -4.32 15.28
N THR A 241 -1.29 -4.19 16.31
CA THR A 241 -0.64 -5.36 16.94
C THR A 241 -1.51 -6.04 18.00
N LEU A 242 -2.52 -5.35 18.57
CA LEU A 242 -3.43 -5.91 19.58
C LEU A 242 -4.14 -7.20 19.15
N PRO A 243 -4.65 -7.35 17.90
CA PRO A 243 -5.21 -8.60 17.42
C PRO A 243 -4.21 -9.76 17.40
N GLY A 244 -2.92 -9.49 17.24
CA GLY A 244 -1.89 -10.54 17.23
C GLY A 244 -1.80 -11.27 18.56
N PHE A 245 -2.00 -10.55 19.66
CA PHE A 245 -2.08 -11.16 21.00
C PHE A 245 -3.49 -11.67 21.29
N THR A 246 -4.49 -10.78 21.21
CA THR A 246 -5.86 -11.09 21.64
C THR A 246 -6.56 -12.04 20.66
N GLY A 247 -6.55 -11.74 19.36
CA GLY A 247 -7.24 -12.52 18.33
C GLY A 247 -6.69 -13.93 18.18
N VAL A 248 -5.36 -14.10 18.21
CA VAL A 248 -4.72 -15.43 18.15
C VAL A 248 -5.02 -16.25 19.41
N TYR A 249 -4.95 -15.64 20.60
CA TYR A 249 -5.30 -16.30 21.86
C TYR A 249 -6.77 -16.75 21.90
N PHE A 250 -7.69 -15.85 21.55
CA PHE A 250 -9.12 -16.16 21.49
C PHE A 250 -9.42 -17.26 20.46
N THR A 251 -8.72 -17.24 19.32
CA THR A 251 -8.84 -18.28 18.29
C THR A 251 -8.42 -19.65 18.83
N GLY A 252 -7.30 -19.73 19.55
CA GLY A 252 -6.84 -20.98 20.15
C GLY A 252 -7.82 -21.53 21.18
N TYR A 253 -8.30 -20.68 22.08
CA TYR A 253 -9.32 -21.05 23.05
C TYR A 253 -10.61 -21.54 22.39
N LEU A 254 -11.06 -20.83 21.35
CA LEU A 254 -12.25 -21.20 20.60
C LEU A 254 -12.08 -22.55 19.89
N LEU A 255 -10.93 -22.79 19.28
CA LEU A 255 -10.61 -24.04 18.60
C LEU A 255 -10.55 -25.22 19.59
N GLU A 256 -10.00 -25.01 20.78
CA GLU A 256 -9.99 -26.02 21.85
C GLU A 256 -11.42 -26.33 22.35
N ALA A 257 -12.29 -25.32 22.43
CA ALA A 257 -13.66 -25.50 22.90
C ALA A 257 -14.60 -26.13 21.86
N THR A 258 -14.49 -25.75 20.58
CA THR A 258 -15.41 -26.22 19.53
C THR A 258 -14.87 -27.40 18.73
N HIS A 259 -13.55 -27.61 18.71
CA HIS A 259 -12.85 -28.53 17.81
C HIS A 259 -13.22 -28.37 16.32
N GLN A 260 -13.69 -27.17 15.94
CA GLN A 260 -14.17 -26.88 14.58
C GLN A 260 -13.52 -25.62 14.02
N TRP A 261 -12.82 -25.80 12.90
CA TRP A 261 -12.16 -24.71 12.16
C TRP A 261 -13.14 -23.69 11.57
N SER A 262 -14.36 -24.13 11.21
CA SER A 262 -15.37 -23.24 10.62
C SER A 262 -15.77 -22.10 11.57
N THR A 263 -15.78 -22.33 12.89
CA THR A 263 -16.11 -21.28 13.86
C THR A 263 -15.06 -20.18 13.90
N VAL A 264 -13.78 -20.55 13.77
CA VAL A 264 -12.64 -19.62 13.72
C VAL A 264 -12.72 -18.72 12.50
N PHE A 265 -12.95 -19.31 11.32
CA PHE A 265 -13.06 -18.54 10.08
C PHE A 265 -14.31 -17.67 10.04
N LEU A 266 -15.43 -18.16 10.57
CA LEU A 266 -16.66 -17.38 10.70
C LEU A 266 -16.45 -16.15 11.59
N LEU A 267 -15.83 -16.32 12.77
CA LEU A 267 -15.52 -15.21 13.66
C LEU A 267 -14.59 -14.18 12.99
N THR A 268 -13.55 -14.66 12.31
CA THR A 268 -12.60 -13.81 11.58
C THR A 268 -13.29 -13.03 10.45
N ALA A 269 -14.19 -13.68 9.72
CA ALA A 269 -14.99 -13.04 8.69
C ALA A 269 -15.95 -11.99 9.28
N LEU A 270 -16.59 -12.26 10.42
CA LEU A 270 -17.46 -11.30 11.11
C LEU A 270 -16.69 -10.04 11.53
N VAL A 271 -15.51 -10.19 12.13
CA VAL A 271 -14.64 -9.06 12.50
C VAL A 271 -14.26 -8.24 11.26
N SER A 272 -13.92 -8.91 10.16
CA SER A 272 -13.59 -8.27 8.87
C SER A 272 -14.78 -7.50 8.29
N LEU A 273 -15.98 -8.06 8.33
CA LEU A 273 -17.21 -7.42 7.86
C LEU A 273 -17.59 -6.20 8.70
N VAL A 274 -17.46 -6.29 10.04
CA VAL A 274 -17.69 -5.14 10.92
C VAL A 274 -16.70 -4.02 10.62
N GLY A 275 -15.40 -4.33 10.49
CA GLY A 275 -14.38 -3.35 10.10
C GLY A 275 -14.67 -2.71 8.74
N TRP A 276 -15.13 -3.51 7.77
CA TRP A 276 -15.51 -3.04 6.44
C TRP A 276 -16.72 -2.08 6.48
N LEU A 277 -17.78 -2.44 7.20
CA LEU A 277 -18.99 -1.62 7.33
C LEU A 277 -18.67 -0.26 7.95
N VAL A 278 -17.90 -0.24 9.04
CA VAL A 278 -17.52 1.00 9.73
C VAL A 278 -16.65 1.87 8.82
N TYR A 279 -15.65 1.30 8.15
CA TYR A 279 -14.77 2.07 7.28
C TYR A 279 -15.49 2.63 6.05
N THR A 280 -16.41 1.85 5.46
CA THR A 280 -17.19 2.30 4.30
C THR A 280 -18.08 3.48 4.67
N ARG A 281 -18.69 3.45 5.86
CA ARG A 281 -19.59 4.49 6.35
C ARG A 281 -18.87 5.76 6.81
N TYR A 282 -17.79 5.63 7.58
CA TYR A 282 -17.13 6.74 8.29
C TYR A 282 -15.74 7.10 7.79
N GLY A 283 -15.12 6.26 6.94
CA GLY A 283 -13.80 6.54 6.40
C GLY A 283 -13.78 7.82 5.57
N SER A 284 -12.72 8.61 5.73
CA SER A 284 -12.33 9.68 4.81
C SER A 284 -10.81 9.80 4.77
N SER A 285 -10.29 10.26 3.64
CA SER A 285 -8.88 10.58 3.42
C SER A 285 -8.66 12.07 3.17
N ASP A 286 -9.63 12.91 3.56
CA ASP A 286 -9.51 14.36 3.45
C ASP A 286 -8.60 14.90 4.58
N PRO A 287 -7.70 15.85 4.27
CA PRO A 287 -6.80 16.42 5.27
C PRO A 287 -7.57 17.25 6.31
N LEU A 288 -7.14 17.15 7.57
CA LEU A 288 -7.68 17.98 8.67
C LEU A 288 -7.37 19.45 8.42
N LYS A 289 -8.40 20.31 8.40
CA LYS A 289 -8.30 21.77 8.26
C LYS A 289 -8.20 22.46 9.61
#